data_AF-A0A5E5QNY7-F1
#
_entry.id   AF-A0A5E5QNY7-F1
#
_cell.length_a   1.000
_cell.length_b   1.000
_cell.length_c   1.000
_cell.angle_alpha   90.00
_cell.angle_beta   90.00
_cell.angle_gamma   90.00
#
_symmetry.space_group_name_H-M   'P 1'
#
loop_
_entity.id
_entity.type
_entity.pdbx_description
1 polymer ?
#
loop_
_entity_poly.entity_id
_entity_poly.type
_entity_poly.pdbx_seq_one_letter_code
_entity_poly.pdbx_strand_id
1 'polypeptide(L)'
;MPTPNNNNSITYFELALLAEDVYKENSENRGVNGWNPTDDQSENTYDSGLQIQNYQNDNHPNHTVIAIAGTNGLNDWDDNLSFITGGLSEQFQQALTYAAQTIDAAAKNSEHTNSANKTFSVTGHSLGGGIAQAIAYTFGLNGVTLDAPGASAIV
;
A
#
# COMPACT_ATOMS: atom_id res chain seq x y z
N MET A 1 1.58 -32.85 -3.70
CA MET A 1 1.56 -32.44 -2.28
C MET A 1 0.42 -31.44 -2.13
N PRO A 2 -0.53 -31.62 -1.21
CA PRO A 2 -1.55 -30.60 -0.97
C PRO A 2 -0.87 -29.38 -0.32
N THR A 3 -1.06 -28.21 -0.91
CA THR A 3 -0.65 -26.93 -0.33
C THR A 3 -1.39 -26.73 1.00
N PRO A 4 -0.71 -26.26 2.07
CA PRO A 4 -1.36 -25.97 3.32
C PRO A 4 -2.46 -24.93 3.08
N ASN A 5 -3.67 -25.20 3.57
CA ASN A 5 -4.78 -24.25 3.53
C ASN A 5 -4.48 -23.11 4.51
N ASN A 6 -3.90 -22.04 3.99
CA ASN A 6 -3.51 -20.82 4.68
C ASN A 6 -4.68 -19.84 4.65
N ASN A 7 -5.68 -20.08 5.49
CA ASN A 7 -6.79 -19.17 5.77
C ASN A 7 -6.35 -17.86 6.47
N ASN A 8 -5.04 -17.56 6.46
CA ASN A 8 -4.38 -16.49 7.19
C ASN A 8 -3.58 -15.54 6.26
N SER A 9 -3.52 -15.85 4.97
CA SER A 9 -2.90 -14.99 3.96
C SER A 9 -3.95 -14.18 3.23
N ILE A 10 -3.69 -12.88 3.10
CA ILE A 10 -4.52 -11.96 2.33
C ILE A 10 -4.61 -12.42 0.88
N THR A 11 -5.80 -12.31 0.33
CA THR A 11 -6.07 -12.66 -1.07
C THR A 11 -5.75 -11.49 -2.01
N TYR A 12 -5.43 -11.81 -3.27
CA TYR A 12 -5.32 -10.81 -4.34
C TYR A 12 -6.59 -9.98 -4.50
N PHE A 13 -7.76 -10.58 -4.25
CA PHE A 13 -9.04 -9.89 -4.30
C PHE A 13 -9.16 -8.82 -3.21
N GLU A 14 -8.76 -9.12 -1.98
CA GLU A 14 -8.76 -8.14 -0.89
C GLU A 14 -7.80 -6.98 -1.16
N LEU A 15 -6.61 -7.26 -1.71
CA LEU A 15 -5.66 -6.20 -2.10
C LEU A 15 -6.24 -5.31 -3.20
N ALA A 16 -6.99 -5.88 -4.15
CA ALA A 16 -7.70 -5.10 -5.16
C ALA A 16 -8.78 -4.20 -4.57
N LEU A 17 -9.55 -4.70 -3.61
CA LEU A 17 -10.56 -3.89 -2.93
C LEU A 17 -9.91 -2.72 -2.20
N LEU A 18 -8.77 -2.92 -1.55
CA LEU A 18 -8.06 -1.85 -0.82
C LEU A 18 -7.38 -0.85 -1.75
N ALA A 19 -6.85 -1.31 -2.89
CA ALA A 19 -6.29 -0.44 -3.93
C ALA A 19 -7.34 0.49 -4.56
N GLU A 20 -8.61 0.07 -4.58
CA GLU A 20 -9.73 0.92 -4.98
C GLU A 20 -10.22 1.81 -3.82
N ASP A 21 -10.34 1.24 -2.61
CA ASP A 21 -10.90 1.92 -1.45
C ASP A 21 -10.14 3.20 -1.07
N VAL A 22 -8.82 3.21 -1.25
CA VAL A 22 -7.95 4.36 -0.94
C VAL A 22 -8.26 5.61 -1.78
N TYR A 23 -8.91 5.49 -2.95
CA TYR A 23 -9.33 6.63 -3.77
C TYR A 23 -10.47 7.44 -3.15
N LYS A 24 -11.17 6.92 -2.13
CA LYS A 24 -12.22 7.68 -1.44
C LYS A 24 -11.59 8.91 -0.78
N GLU A 25 -12.08 10.09 -1.19
CA GLU A 25 -11.59 11.40 -0.72
C GLU A 25 -11.68 11.55 0.80
N ASN A 26 -12.79 11.12 1.39
CA ASN A 26 -12.98 11.16 2.83
C ASN A 26 -12.47 9.86 3.46
N SER A 27 -11.41 9.94 4.25
CA SER A 27 -10.82 8.77 4.93
C SER A 27 -11.77 8.09 5.89
N GLU A 28 -12.74 8.81 6.47
CA GLU A 28 -13.79 8.24 7.32
C GLU A 28 -14.72 7.27 6.58
N ASN A 29 -14.79 7.37 5.24
CA ASN A 29 -15.59 6.47 4.40
C ASN A 29 -14.79 5.27 3.88
N ARG A 30 -13.49 5.21 4.20
CA ARG A 30 -12.61 4.09 3.84
C ARG A 30 -12.91 2.90 4.73
N GLY A 31 -12.73 1.72 4.18
CA GLY A 31 -13.01 0.44 4.79
C GLY A 31 -13.85 -0.45 3.88
N VAL A 32 -13.40 -1.69 3.73
CA VAL A 32 -14.01 -2.67 2.83
C VAL A 32 -13.71 -4.09 3.30
N ASN A 33 -14.71 -4.97 3.25
CA ASN A 33 -14.54 -6.40 3.57
C ASN A 33 -13.88 -6.68 4.95
N GLY A 34 -14.21 -5.88 5.97
CA GLY A 34 -13.67 -6.00 7.33
C GLY A 34 -12.26 -5.41 7.51
N TRP A 35 -11.65 -4.89 6.44
CA TRP A 35 -10.47 -4.04 6.53
C TRP A 35 -10.92 -2.62 6.87
N ASN A 36 -10.37 -2.08 7.96
CA ASN A 36 -10.66 -0.73 8.44
C ASN A 36 -9.39 0.12 8.37
N PRO A 37 -9.50 1.41 8.05
CA PRO A 37 -8.36 2.31 8.08
C PRO A 37 -7.82 2.40 9.52
N THR A 38 -6.50 2.51 9.67
CA THR A 38 -5.87 2.82 10.96
C THR A 38 -5.48 4.29 11.04
N ASP A 39 -5.67 4.88 12.22
CA ASP A 39 -5.31 6.26 12.53
C ASP A 39 -3.83 6.40 12.95
N ASP A 40 -3.00 5.40 12.65
CA ASP A 40 -1.61 5.34 13.11
C ASP A 40 -0.74 6.45 12.50
N GLN A 41 -1.25 7.20 11.52
CA GLN A 41 -0.59 8.34 10.89
C GLN A 41 -1.57 9.50 10.71
N SER A 42 -1.15 10.71 11.07
CA SER A 42 -2.00 11.92 11.05
C SER A 42 -2.28 12.50 9.66
N GLU A 43 -1.51 12.07 8.65
CA GLU A 43 -1.63 12.54 7.27
C GLU A 43 -1.65 11.34 6.33
N ASN A 44 -2.72 11.22 5.56
CA ASN A 44 -3.00 10.12 4.64
C ASN A 44 -3.39 10.63 3.23
N THR A 45 -3.35 11.96 3.07
CA THR A 45 -3.60 12.72 1.85
C THR A 45 -2.68 13.94 1.87
N TYR A 46 -1.88 14.11 0.81
CA TYR A 46 -0.84 15.13 0.73
C TYR A 46 -1.13 16.17 -0.35
N ASP A 47 -0.58 17.37 -0.19
CA ASP A 47 -0.66 18.46 -1.20
C ASP A 47 -0.08 18.04 -2.57
N SER A 48 0.81 17.05 -2.58
CA SER A 48 1.37 16.45 -3.80
C SER A 48 0.36 15.65 -4.64
N GLY A 49 -0.83 15.39 -4.08
CA GLY A 49 -1.86 14.51 -4.64
C GLY A 49 -1.71 13.04 -4.23
N LEU A 50 -0.72 12.69 -3.40
CA LEU A 50 -0.59 11.34 -2.85
C LEU A 50 -1.77 11.06 -1.89
N GLN A 51 -2.45 9.94 -2.09
CA GLN A 51 -3.35 9.35 -1.12
C GLN A 51 -2.83 7.96 -0.73
N ILE A 52 -2.68 7.72 0.56
CA ILE A 52 -2.10 6.51 1.12
C ILE A 52 -2.79 6.15 2.43
N GLN A 53 -3.04 4.88 2.70
CA GLN A 53 -3.75 4.48 3.91
C GLN A 53 -3.30 3.11 4.40
N ASN A 54 -3.08 3.00 5.71
CA ASN A 54 -2.94 1.73 6.39
C ASN A 54 -4.31 1.12 6.70
N TYR A 55 -4.46 -0.18 6.45
CA TYR A 55 -5.63 -0.95 6.84
C TYR A 55 -5.26 -2.14 7.72
N GLN A 56 -6.14 -2.46 8.66
CA GLN A 56 -6.09 -3.67 9.48
C GLN A 56 -7.44 -4.38 9.47
N ASN A 57 -7.39 -5.69 9.68
CA ASN A 57 -8.56 -6.55 9.78
C ASN A 57 -8.41 -7.43 11.02
N ASP A 58 -9.46 -7.56 11.82
CA ASP A 58 -9.44 -8.34 13.07
C ASP A 58 -9.16 -9.83 12.84
N ASN A 59 -9.43 -10.34 11.64
CA ASN A 59 -9.07 -11.70 11.24
C ASN A 59 -7.57 -11.84 10.90
N HIS A 60 -6.87 -10.71 10.70
CA HIS A 60 -5.43 -10.61 10.44
C HIS A 60 -4.77 -9.60 11.41
N PRO A 61 -4.85 -9.80 12.74
CA PRO A 61 -4.50 -8.78 13.74
C PRO A 61 -3.01 -8.40 13.79
N ASN A 62 -2.17 -9.19 13.11
CA ASN A 62 -0.72 -8.95 12.98
C ASN A 62 -0.30 -8.54 11.57
N HIS A 63 -1.26 -8.19 10.71
CA HIS A 63 -0.99 -7.77 9.35
C HIS A 63 -1.54 -6.38 9.07
N THR A 64 -0.73 -5.53 8.44
CA THR A 64 -1.15 -4.19 7.97
C THR A 64 -0.97 -4.12 6.45
N VAL A 65 -1.98 -3.63 5.75
CA VAL A 65 -1.89 -3.34 4.30
C VAL A 65 -1.73 -1.84 4.09
N ILE A 66 -0.69 -1.44 3.37
CA ILE A 66 -0.46 -0.07 2.92
C ILE A 66 -1.06 0.04 1.51
N ALA A 67 -2.18 0.74 1.35
CA ALA A 67 -2.78 0.99 0.03
C ALA A 67 -2.42 2.40 -0.47
N ILE A 68 -2.12 2.52 -1.76
CA ILE A 68 -1.68 3.76 -2.40
C ILE A 68 -2.55 4.03 -3.61
N ALA A 69 -3.21 5.19 -3.66
CA ALA A 69 -3.97 5.60 -4.82
C ALA A 69 -3.01 6.00 -5.96
N GLY A 70 -3.39 5.68 -7.19
CA GLY A 70 -2.80 6.32 -8.37
C GLY A 70 -3.42 7.69 -8.65
N THR A 71 -3.06 8.28 -9.80
CA THR A 71 -3.66 9.53 -10.27
C THR A 71 -4.73 9.27 -11.33
N ASN A 72 -5.70 10.17 -11.46
CA ASN A 72 -6.75 10.09 -12.50
C ASN A 72 -6.25 10.33 -13.94
N GLY A 73 -4.93 10.33 -14.17
CA GLY A 73 -4.27 10.73 -15.42
C GLY A 73 -3.75 9.56 -16.27
N LEU A 74 -4.45 8.41 -16.26
CA LEU A 74 -4.03 7.18 -16.95
C LEU A 74 -3.70 7.35 -18.44
N ASN A 75 -4.33 8.32 -19.13
CA ASN A 75 -4.03 8.57 -20.55
C ASN A 75 -2.62 9.14 -20.80
N ASP A 76 -1.98 9.77 -19.82
CA ASP A 76 -0.63 10.36 -19.99
C ASP A 76 0.50 9.43 -19.53
N TRP A 77 0.19 8.36 -18.79
CA TRP A 77 1.22 7.48 -18.21
C TRP A 77 1.74 6.44 -19.20
N ASP A 78 0.86 5.85 -20.02
CA ASP A 78 1.21 4.77 -20.96
C ASP A 78 1.99 5.30 -22.18
N ASP A 79 1.70 6.52 -22.60
CA ASP A 79 2.28 7.13 -23.81
C ASP A 79 3.57 7.95 -23.56
N ASN A 80 3.82 8.42 -22.34
CA ASN A 80 4.88 9.41 -22.06
C ASN A 80 5.68 9.07 -20.79
N LEU A 81 6.40 7.94 -20.80
CA LEU A 81 7.42 7.61 -19.81
C LEU A 81 8.69 8.49 -20.00
N SER A 82 8.53 9.82 -20.06
CA SER A 82 9.60 10.73 -19.72
C SER A 82 9.40 11.14 -18.26
N PHE A 83 10.29 10.67 -17.40
CA PHE A 83 10.42 10.97 -15.97
C PHE A 83 10.72 12.49 -15.72
N ILE A 84 9.86 13.39 -16.19
CA ILE A 84 9.93 14.86 -16.14
C ILE A 84 8.68 15.29 -15.34
N THR A 85 8.63 15.95 -14.18
CA THR A 85 9.54 16.85 -13.43
C THR A 85 8.94 17.12 -12.02
N GLY A 86 9.45 16.50 -10.94
CA GLY A 86 9.24 16.96 -9.55
C GLY A 86 8.11 16.32 -8.74
N GLY A 87 6.85 16.36 -9.21
CA GLY A 87 5.69 15.90 -8.42
C GLY A 87 5.69 14.39 -8.15
N LEU A 88 6.09 13.58 -9.14
CA LEU A 88 6.23 12.13 -8.96
C LEU A 88 7.31 11.79 -7.92
N SER A 89 8.49 12.42 -8.01
CA SER A 89 9.56 12.18 -7.03
C SER A 89 9.13 12.53 -5.61
N GLU A 90 8.28 13.56 -5.44
CA GLU A 90 7.74 13.95 -4.15
C GLU A 90 6.74 12.90 -3.61
N GLN A 91 5.77 12.45 -4.42
CA GLN A 91 4.84 11.38 -4.03
C GLN A 91 5.57 10.07 -3.69
N PHE A 92 6.61 9.71 -4.45
CA PHE A 92 7.44 8.53 -4.16
C PHE A 92 8.18 8.68 -2.82
N GLN A 93 8.80 9.84 -2.56
CA GLN A 93 9.51 10.09 -1.31
C GLN A 93 8.55 10.05 -0.11
N GLN A 94 7.40 10.71 -0.22
CA GLN A 94 6.37 10.72 0.81
C GLN A 94 5.85 9.30 1.09
N ALA A 95 5.55 8.51 0.06
CA ALA A 95 5.07 7.15 0.23
C ALA A 95 6.13 6.22 0.86
N LEU A 96 7.41 6.35 0.48
CA LEU A 96 8.51 5.65 1.12
C LEU A 96 8.67 6.05 2.59
N THR A 97 8.58 7.34 2.91
CA THR A 97 8.64 7.83 4.29
C THR A 97 7.47 7.32 5.11
N TYR A 98 6.26 7.36 4.58
CA TYR A 98 5.05 6.84 5.23
C TYR A 98 5.18 5.34 5.53
N ALA A 99 5.64 4.55 4.55
CA ALA A 99 5.86 3.12 4.72
C ALA A 99 6.94 2.85 5.78
N ALA A 100 8.06 3.58 5.75
CA ALA A 100 9.11 3.47 6.76
C ALA A 100 8.59 3.78 8.17
N GLN A 101 7.84 4.87 8.33
CA GLN A 101 7.26 5.26 9.61
C GLN A 101 6.27 4.22 10.14
N THR A 102 5.43 3.68 9.27
CA THR A 102 4.48 2.61 9.61
C THR A 102 5.20 1.36 10.12
N ILE A 103 6.23 0.92 9.40
CA ILE A 103 7.00 -0.29 9.75
C ILE A 103 7.79 -0.06 11.05
N ASP A 104 8.46 1.09 11.19
CA ASP A 104 9.26 1.44 12.37
C ASP A 104 8.39 1.59 13.63
N ALA A 105 7.22 2.23 13.53
CA ALA A 105 6.28 2.35 14.65
C ALA A 105 5.80 0.96 15.13
N ALA A 106 5.49 0.07 14.19
CA ALA A 106 5.08 -1.29 14.51
C ALA A 106 6.22 -2.12 15.12
N ALA A 107 7.46 -1.96 14.64
CA ALA A 107 8.64 -2.60 15.20
C ALA A 107 8.89 -2.16 16.66
N LYS A 108 8.88 -0.85 16.92
CA LYS A 108 9.05 -0.28 18.27
C LYS A 108 7.98 -0.75 19.25
N ASN A 109 6.73 -0.83 18.80
CA ASN A 109 5.62 -1.34 19.60
C ASN A 109 5.81 -2.84 19.91
N SER A 110 6.27 -3.65 18.95
CA SER A 110 6.48 -5.08 19.15
C SER A 110 7.61 -5.41 20.15
N GLU A 111 8.67 -4.61 20.19
CA GLU A 111 9.76 -4.75 21.19
C GLU A 111 9.27 -4.50 22.63
N HIS A 112 8.30 -3.61 22.81
CA HIS A 112 7.76 -3.25 24.13
C HIS A 112 6.68 -4.21 24.62
N THR A 113 5.94 -4.86 23.72
CA THR A 113 4.75 -5.64 24.07
C THR A 113 4.92 -7.16 23.95
N ASN A 114 6.11 -7.65 23.59
CA ASN A 114 6.38 -9.08 23.38
C ASN A 114 5.31 -9.75 22.48
N SER A 115 4.84 -8.99 21.48
CA SER A 115 3.73 -9.37 20.59
C SER A 115 4.26 -10.09 19.35
N ALA A 116 3.41 -10.90 18.72
CA ALA A 116 3.74 -11.62 17.49
C ALA A 116 4.27 -10.66 16.40
N ASN A 117 5.21 -11.16 15.58
CA ASN A 117 5.83 -10.39 14.50
C ASN A 117 4.76 -9.72 13.63
N LYS A 118 4.79 -8.39 13.55
CA LYS A 118 3.95 -7.62 12.62
C LYS A 118 4.43 -7.86 11.19
N THR A 119 3.48 -8.05 10.30
CA THR A 119 3.72 -8.29 8.86
C THR A 119 3.04 -7.20 8.04
N PHE A 120 3.57 -6.93 6.85
CA PHE A 120 3.08 -5.86 5.99
C PHE A 120 2.92 -6.34 4.56
N SER A 121 1.91 -5.79 3.91
CA SER A 121 1.73 -5.83 2.46
C SER A 121 1.50 -4.42 1.94
N VAL A 122 1.81 -4.23 0.67
CA VAL A 122 1.58 -2.96 -0.02
C VAL A 122 0.84 -3.22 -1.33
N THR A 123 -0.11 -2.37 -1.65
CA THR A 123 -0.91 -2.45 -2.86
C THR A 123 -1.27 -1.09 -3.40
N GLY A 124 -1.65 -1.07 -4.68
CA GLY A 124 -2.05 0.13 -5.38
C GLY A 124 -2.41 -0.19 -6.83
N HIS A 125 -3.15 0.72 -7.44
CA HIS A 125 -3.56 0.66 -8.84
C HIS A 125 -2.87 1.77 -9.64
N SER A 126 -2.61 1.57 -10.94
CA SER A 126 -2.00 2.58 -11.81
C SER A 126 -0.64 3.08 -11.25
N LEU A 127 -0.44 4.40 -11.15
CA LEU A 127 0.73 5.01 -10.50
C LEU A 127 0.94 4.49 -9.07
N GLY A 128 -0.13 4.32 -8.30
CA GLY A 128 -0.07 3.77 -6.94
C GLY A 128 0.49 2.36 -6.92
N GLY A 129 0.23 1.57 -7.97
CA GLY A 129 0.82 0.25 -8.17
C GLY A 129 2.34 0.31 -8.40
N GLY A 130 2.83 1.28 -9.18
CA GLY A 130 4.27 1.50 -9.38
C GLY A 130 4.99 1.91 -8.08
N ILE A 131 4.39 2.82 -7.31
CA ILE A 131 4.90 3.22 -5.98
C ILE A 131 4.89 2.03 -5.02
N ALA A 132 3.79 1.26 -5.00
CA ALA A 132 3.67 0.06 -4.19
C ALA A 132 4.78 -0.96 -4.50
N GLN A 133 5.12 -1.14 -5.78
CA GLN A 133 6.22 -2.03 -6.19
C GLN A 133 7.58 -1.55 -5.66
N ALA A 134 7.84 -0.25 -5.76
CA ALA A 134 9.08 0.33 -5.24
C ALA A 134 9.20 0.12 -3.72
N ILE A 135 8.13 0.37 -2.97
CA ILE A 135 8.08 0.15 -1.51
C ILE A 135 8.27 -1.33 -1.18
N ALA A 136 7.58 -2.23 -1.89
CA ALA A 136 7.72 -3.67 -1.68
C ALA A 136 9.18 -4.13 -1.86
N TYR A 137 9.86 -3.63 -2.90
CA TYR A 137 11.27 -3.92 -3.15
C TYR A 137 12.19 -3.32 -2.08
N THR A 138 11.97 -2.06 -1.70
CA THR A 138 12.82 -1.35 -0.71
C THR A 138 12.77 -2.00 0.68
N PHE A 139 11.59 -2.43 1.13
CA PHE A 139 11.40 -2.96 2.48
C PHE A 139 11.25 -4.48 2.55
N GLY A 140 11.33 -5.19 1.42
CA GLY A 140 11.18 -6.64 1.36
C GLY A 140 9.79 -7.14 1.75
N LEU A 141 8.73 -6.40 1.38
CA LEU A 141 7.34 -6.73 1.74
C LEU A 141 6.68 -7.65 0.72
N ASN A 142 5.62 -8.36 1.13
CA ASN A 142 4.72 -9.04 0.18
C ASN A 142 3.87 -7.99 -0.54
N GLY A 143 4.29 -7.54 -1.72
CA GLY A 143 3.58 -6.55 -2.52
C GLY A 143 2.72 -7.18 -3.62
N VAL A 144 1.51 -6.66 -3.81
CA VAL A 144 0.67 -6.98 -4.97
C VAL A 144 0.37 -5.71 -5.72
N THR A 145 0.83 -5.69 -6.96
CA THR A 145 0.55 -4.65 -7.92
C THR A 145 -0.64 -5.03 -8.78
N LEU A 146 -1.55 -4.09 -9.01
CA LEU A 146 -2.68 -4.26 -9.91
C LEU A 146 -2.57 -3.20 -10.98
N ASP A 147 -2.32 -3.64 -12.20
CA ASP A 147 -2.13 -2.77 -13.36
C ASP A 147 -1.03 -1.71 -13.15
N ALA A 148 0.08 -2.12 -12.53
CA ALA A 148 1.25 -1.25 -12.43
C ALA A 148 1.99 -1.21 -13.77
N PRO A 149 2.20 -0.03 -14.36
CA PRO A 149 2.97 0.12 -15.58
C PRO A 149 4.42 -0.35 -15.34
N GLY A 150 4.86 -1.33 -16.13
CA GLY A 150 6.16 -2.00 -16.00
C GLY A 150 6.12 -3.40 -15.35
N ALA A 151 4.98 -3.87 -14.84
CA ALA A 151 4.85 -5.24 -14.31
C ALA A 151 5.01 -6.34 -15.38
N SER A 152 5.02 -6.00 -16.67
CA SER A 152 5.36 -6.93 -17.75
C SER A 152 6.87 -7.14 -17.97
N ALA A 153 7.75 -6.51 -17.18
CA ALA A 153 9.21 -6.63 -17.32
C ALA A 153 9.91 -7.47 -16.23
N ILE A 154 9.16 -8.08 -15.30
CA ILE A 154 9.74 -8.99 -14.31
C ILE A 154 9.12 -10.38 -14.51
N VAL A 155 9.89 -11.26 -15.17
CA VAL A 155 9.67 -12.71 -15.26
C VAL A 155 10.51 -13.38 -14.17
#